data_AF-A0A3B8WHA7-F1
#
_entry.id   AF-A0A3B8WHA7-F1
#
_cell.length_a   1.000
_cell.length_b   1.000
_cell.length_c   1.000
_cell.angle_alpha   90.00
_cell.angle_beta   90.00
_cell.angle_gamma   90.00
#
_symmetry.space_group_name_H-M   'P 1'
#
loop_
_entity.id
_entity.type
_entity.pdbx_description
1 polymer ?
#
loop_
_entity_poly.entity_id
_entity_poly.type
_entity_poly.pdbx_seq_one_letter_code
_entity_poly.pdbx_strand_id
1 'polypeptide(L)' 'IKFNPLANWSSKEVWDYIRMSEAPYNRLHEQGFVSIGCQPCTRPVLPGQHEREGRW' A
#
# COMPACT_ATOMS: atom_id res chain seq x y z
N ILE A 1 -21.71 -12.07 -7.17
CA ILE A 1 -20.38 -12.74 -7.15
C ILE A 1 -19.33 -11.65 -6.92
N LYS A 2 -18.37 -11.84 -5.99
CA LYS A 2 -17.29 -10.89 -5.70
C LYS A 2 -15.97 -11.40 -6.29
N PHE A 3 -15.21 -10.54 -6.96
CA PHE A 3 -13.90 -10.86 -7.53
C PHE A 3 -12.81 -10.04 -6.85
N ASN A 4 -11.62 -10.62 -6.70
CA ASN A 4 -10.44 -9.94 -6.16
C ASN A 4 -9.29 -10.09 -7.18
N PRO A 5 -9.20 -9.25 -8.22
CA PRO A 5 -8.26 -9.44 -9.34
C PRO A 5 -6.78 -9.41 -8.92
N LEU A 6 -6.46 -8.71 -7.83
CA LEU A 6 -5.10 -8.58 -7.30
C LEU A 6 -4.79 -9.61 -6.20
N ALA A 7 -5.62 -10.64 -5.99
CA ALA A 7 -5.46 -11.58 -4.88
C ALA A 7 -4.13 -12.34 -4.89
N ASN A 8 -3.55 -12.57 -6.08
CA ASN A 8 -2.28 -13.26 -6.25
C ASN A 8 -1.09 -12.31 -6.45
N TRP A 9 -1.32 -11.00 -6.41
CA TRP A 9 -0.25 -10.01 -6.54
C TRP A 9 0.37 -9.75 -5.18
N SER A 10 1.69 -9.75 -5.14
CA SER A 10 2.48 -9.21 -4.05
C SER A 10 2.46 -7.68 -4.04
N SER A 11 2.75 -7.09 -2.88
CA SER A 11 2.91 -5.62 -2.75
C SER A 11 3.99 -5.09 -3.70
N LYS A 12 5.05 -5.88 -3.95
CA LYS A 12 6.11 -5.55 -4.91
C LYS A 12 5.57 -5.44 -6.34
N GLU A 13 4.77 -6.40 -6.80
CA GLU A 13 4.20 -6.38 -8.15
C GLU A 13 3.26 -5.19 -8.36
N VAL A 14 2.45 -4.84 -7.34
CA VAL A 14 1.61 -3.63 -7.37
C VAL A 14 2.46 -2.39 -7.57
N TRP A 15 3.52 -2.24 -6.78
CA TRP A 15 4.41 -1.07 -6.86
C TRP A 15 5.24 -1.03 -8.15
N ASP A 16 5.68 -2.18 -8.67
CA ASP A 16 6.35 -2.25 -9.97
C ASP A 16 5.42 -1.78 -11.09
N TYR A 17 4.15 -2.19 -11.06
CA TYR A 17 3.17 -1.74 -12.03
C TYR A 17 2.88 -0.24 -11.93
N ILE A 18 2.70 0.31 -10.71
CA ILE A 18 2.50 1.75 -10.50
C ILE A 18 3.64 2.55 -11.14
N ARG A 19 4.90 2.13 -10.91
CA ARG A 19 6.08 2.80 -11.47
C ARG A 19 6.17 2.65 -12.99
N MET A 20 5.98 1.44 -13.52
CA MET A 20 6.07 1.15 -14.95
C MET A 20 5.02 1.91 -15.77
N SER A 21 3.81 2.05 -15.23
CA SER A 21 2.69 2.70 -15.91
C SER A 21 2.58 4.20 -15.64
N GLU A 22 3.49 4.75 -14.83
CA GLU A 22 3.44 6.14 -14.34
C GLU A 22 2.08 6.49 -13.70
N ALA A 23 1.44 5.50 -13.07
CA ALA A 23 0.15 5.69 -12.44
C ALA A 23 0.28 6.66 -11.26
N PRO A 24 -0.63 7.64 -11.12
CA PRO A 24 -0.62 8.51 -9.95
C PRO A 24 -0.94 7.69 -8.70
N TYR A 25 -0.22 7.97 -7.62
CA TYR A 25 -0.42 7.34 -6.31
C TYR A 25 -0.49 8.40 -5.20
N ASN A 26 -0.91 7.99 -4.01
CA ASN A 26 -1.03 8.91 -2.87
C ASN A 26 0.35 9.30 -2.31
N ARG A 27 0.63 10.60 -2.18
CA ARG A 27 1.91 11.13 -1.66
C ARG A 27 2.29 10.62 -0.27
N LEU A 28 1.33 10.17 0.55
CA LEU A 28 1.64 9.56 1.86
C LEU A 28 2.53 8.31 1.73
N HIS A 29 2.52 7.62 0.59
CA HIS A 29 3.43 6.51 0.35
C HIS A 29 4.91 6.93 0.38
N GLU A 30 5.22 8.19 0.06
CA GLU A 30 6.58 8.76 0.17
C GLU A 30 6.97 9.08 1.61
N GLN A 31 5.99 9.05 2.53
CA GLN A 31 6.16 9.33 3.96
C GLN A 31 6.14 8.05 4.81
N GLY A 32 6.27 6.88 4.19
CA GLY A 32 6.32 5.58 4.89
C GLY A 32 4.96 4.94 5.17
N PHE A 33 3.87 5.47 4.63
CA PHE A 33 2.55 4.85 4.73
C PHE A 33 2.39 3.75 3.67
N VAL A 34 2.51 2.48 4.04
CA VAL A 34 2.30 1.37 3.09
C VAL A 34 0.81 1.03 2.93
N SER A 35 0.04 1.03 4.03
CA SER A 35 -1.38 0.67 4.05
C SER A 35 -2.24 1.84 4.52
N ILE A 36 -2.86 2.59 3.60
CA ILE A 36 -3.57 3.85 3.90
C ILE A 36 -5.07 3.62 4.20
N GLY A 37 -5.55 4.08 5.35
CA GLY A 37 -6.96 4.13 5.74
C GLY A 37 -7.37 5.55 6.15
N CYS A 38 -8.25 5.68 7.14
CA CYS A 38 -8.61 6.99 7.72
C CYS A 38 -7.45 7.57 8.54
N GLN A 39 -7.35 8.90 8.58
CA GLN A 39 -6.28 9.63 9.28
C GLN A 39 -6.08 9.25 10.76
N PRO A 40 -7.11 9.11 11.62
CA PRO A 40 -6.89 8.76 13.03
C PRO A 40 -6.50 7.29 13.24
N CYS A 41 -6.69 6.44 12.23
CA CYS A 41 -6.55 4.99 12.32
C CYS A 41 -5.39 4.44 11.45
N THR A 42 -4.52 5.31 10.96
CA THR A 42 -3.41 4.93 10.07
C THR A 42 -2.12 5.65 10.48
N ARG A 43 -1.03 4.91 10.57
CA ARG A 43 0.33 5.44 10.80
C ARG A 43 1.33 4.85 9.80
N PRO A 44 2.49 5.50 9.55
CA PRO A 44 3.55 4.90 8.76
C PRO A 44 4.15 3.69 9.48
N VAL A 45 4.77 2.80 8.70
CA VAL A 45 5.49 1.62 9.19
C VAL A 45 7.00 1.82 9.05
N LEU A 46 7.77 1.17 9.92
CA LEU A 46 9.23 1.18 9.85
C LEU A 46 9.75 0.18 8.81
N PRO A 47 11.00 0.31 8.33
CA PRO A 47 11.61 -0.71 7.48
C PRO A 47 11.53 -2.10 8.11
N GLY A 48 11.03 -3.08 7.35
CA GLY A 48 10.86 -4.46 7.79
C GLY A 48 9.59 -4.76 8.60
N GLN A 49 8.80 -3.75 9.00
CA GLN A 49 7.49 -3.98 9.59
C GLN A 49 6.48 -4.42 8.53
N HIS A 50 5.52 -5.25 8.94
CA HIS A 50 4.46 -5.71 8.06
C HIS A 50 3.49 -4.54 7.78
N GLU A 51 3.03 -4.41 6.53
CA GLU A 51 2.19 -3.29 6.08
C GLU A 51 0.89 -3.11 6.88
N ARG A 52 0.37 -4.20 7.43
CA ARG A 52 -0.85 -4.21 8.26
C ARG A 52 -0.62 -3.62 9.66
N GLU A 53 0.61 -3.57 10.16
CA GLU A 53 0.91 -3.01 11.49
C GLU A 53 0.67 -1.49 11.59
N GLY A 54 0.57 -0.81 10.44
CA GLY A 54 0.21 0.60 10.35
C GLY A 54 -1.27 0.88 10.61
N ARG A 55 -2.11 -0.16 10.75
CA ARG A 55 -3.57 -0.09 10.92
C ARG A 55 -4.05 -1.06 12.01
N TRP A 56 -5.19 -0.74 12.60
CA TRP A 56 -5.90 -1.57 13.59
C TRP A 56 -7.02 -2.37 12.93
#